data_AF-A0AA51IRE8-F1
#
_entry.id   AF-A0AA51IRE8-F1
#
_cell.length_a   1.000
_cell.length_b   1.000
_cell.length_c   1.000
_cell.angle_alpha   90.00
_cell.angle_beta   90.00
_cell.angle_gamma   90.00
#
_symmetry.space_group_name_H-M   'P 1'
#
loop_
_entity.id
_entity.type
_entity.pdbx_description
1 polymer ?
#
loop_
_entity_poly.entity_id
_entity_poly.type
_entity_poly.pdbx_seq_one_letter_code
_entity_poly.pdbx_strand_id
1 'polypeptide(L)'
;HEPHDITVGLGVLGGIITFLVVEKSVRLFSGGHGHSHGGDKKKSDDKKKSNKNKQKEEIKIAGYLNLAADFTHNFTDGLAIGASYIAGQNIGFITTITILLHEIPHEIGDFAILVQSGCSRRKAMMLQLLTAFGAISGTVISIYLQGTGEGLV
;
A
#
# COMPACT_ATOMS: atom_id res chain seq x y z
N HIS A 1 0.76 35.44 -14.04
CA HIS A 1 1.48 34.19 -13.70
C HIS A 1 0.42 33.14 -13.47
N GLU A 2 0.23 32.29 -14.47
CA GLU A 2 -0.92 31.42 -14.64
C GLU A 2 -0.88 30.24 -13.64
N PRO A 3 -1.99 29.91 -12.97
CA PRO A 3 -2.07 28.80 -11.99
C PRO A 3 -1.80 27.41 -12.59
N HIS A 4 -1.77 27.29 -13.92
CA HIS A 4 -1.46 26.05 -14.64
C HIS A 4 0.00 25.58 -14.45
N ASP A 5 0.99 26.48 -14.36
CA ASP A 5 2.40 26.10 -14.24
C ASP A 5 2.74 25.47 -12.87
N ILE A 6 2.08 25.96 -11.81
CA ILE A 6 2.30 25.49 -10.44
C ILE A 6 1.65 24.11 -10.23
N THR A 7 0.51 23.87 -10.88
CA THR A 7 -0.23 22.60 -10.81
C THR A 7 0.55 21.47 -11.49
N VAL A 8 1.14 21.74 -12.66
CA VAL A 8 2.02 20.77 -13.34
C VAL A 8 3.29 20.51 -12.51
N GLY A 9 3.89 21.57 -11.94
CA GLY A 9 5.03 21.45 -11.03
C GLY A 9 4.74 20.56 -9.81
N LEU A 10 3.58 20.76 -9.16
CA LEU A 10 3.11 19.95 -8.05
C LEU A 10 2.85 18.48 -8.45
N GLY A 11 2.24 18.25 -9.62
CA GLY A 11 2.01 16.90 -10.15
C GLY A 11 3.31 16.14 -10.42
N VAL A 12 4.30 16.81 -11.01
CA VAL A 12 5.63 16.24 -11.24
C VAL A 12 6.35 15.94 -9.92
N LEU A 13 6.30 16.87 -8.95
CA LEU A 13 6.90 16.68 -7.63
C LEU A 13 6.26 15.50 -6.89
N GLY A 14 4.93 15.39 -6.93
CA GLY A 14 4.18 14.27 -6.34
C GLY A 14 4.52 12.93 -6.99
N GLY A 15 4.67 12.90 -8.32
CA GLY A 15 5.12 11.73 -9.06
C GLY A 15 6.54 11.29 -8.67
N ILE A 16 7.47 12.23 -8.52
CA ILE A 16 8.85 11.96 -8.09
C ILE A 16 8.88 11.44 -6.66
N ILE A 17 8.11 12.03 -5.73
CA ILE A 17 8.05 11.57 -4.34
C ILE A 17 7.47 10.16 -4.27
N THR A 18 6.39 9.89 -5.00
CA THR A 18 5.77 8.56 -5.08
C THR A 18 6.75 7.54 -5.65
N PHE A 19 7.43 7.87 -6.75
CA PHE A 19 8.46 7.02 -7.35
C PHE A 19 9.58 6.71 -6.35
N LEU A 20 10.09 7.72 -5.63
CA LEU A 20 11.14 7.54 -4.62
C LEU A 20 10.68 6.69 -3.45
N VAL A 21 9.43 6.82 -3.02
CA VAL A 21 8.83 6.03 -1.93
C VAL A 21 8.70 4.56 -2.34
N VAL A 22 8.21 4.28 -3.56
CA VAL A 22 8.15 2.93 -4.13
C VAL A 22 9.55 2.35 -4.31
N GLU A 23 10.47 3.11 -4.89
CA GLU A 23 11.85 2.67 -5.13
C GLU A 23 12.61 2.37 -3.83
N LYS A 24 12.52 3.25 -2.83
CA LYS A 24 13.10 3.01 -1.50
C LYS A 24 12.48 1.79 -0.84
N SER A 25 11.18 1.61 -0.98
CA SER A 25 10.48 0.43 -0.47
C SER A 25 11.05 -0.83 -1.12
N VAL A 26 11.07 -0.92 -2.45
CA VAL A 26 11.61 -2.07 -3.21
C VAL A 26 13.06 -2.38 -2.83
N ARG A 27 13.93 -1.36 -2.72
CA ARG A 27 15.32 -1.56 -2.30
C ARG A 27 15.45 -2.06 -0.86
N LEU A 28 14.55 -1.64 0.04
CA LEU A 28 14.47 -2.14 1.41
C LEU A 28 13.91 -3.59 1.48
N PHE A 29 13.17 -4.03 0.46
CA PHE A 29 12.77 -5.44 0.30
C PHE A 29 13.91 -6.33 -0.21
N SER A 30 14.77 -5.82 -1.09
CA SER A 30 15.94 -6.56 -1.61
C SER A 30 17.18 -6.56 -0.72
N GLY A 31 17.22 -5.73 0.34
CA GLY A 31 18.38 -5.56 1.23
C GLY A 31 18.63 -6.66 2.28
N GLY A 32 18.43 -7.94 1.94
CA GLY A 32 18.63 -9.07 2.85
C GLY A 32 19.75 -10.02 2.41
N HIS A 33 21.02 -9.60 2.54
CA HIS A 33 22.16 -10.50 2.42
C HIS A 33 22.48 -11.13 3.79
N GLY A 34 22.34 -12.45 3.89
CA GLY A 34 22.81 -13.25 5.01
C GLY A 34 23.22 -14.63 4.51
N HIS A 35 24.42 -14.72 3.94
CA HIS A 35 25.08 -15.98 3.59
C HIS A 35 25.37 -16.77 4.86
N SER A 36 25.01 -18.05 4.90
CA SER A 36 25.53 -18.98 5.89
C SER A 36 25.90 -20.29 5.19
N HIS A 37 27.20 -20.54 5.12
CA HIS A 37 27.78 -21.82 4.75
C HIS A 37 27.68 -22.78 5.95
N GLY A 38 27.10 -23.96 5.74
CA GLY A 38 27.13 -25.05 6.71
C GLY A 38 26.88 -26.37 6.00
N GLY A 39 27.91 -27.22 5.97
CA GLY A 39 27.96 -28.41 5.12
C GLY A 39 27.16 -29.63 5.59
N ASP A 40 26.95 -30.50 4.60
CA ASP A 40 26.93 -31.97 4.60
C ASP A 40 25.90 -32.82 5.40
N LYS A 41 25.39 -33.81 4.66
CA LYS A 41 24.71 -35.09 5.03
C LYS A 41 23.23 -35.10 5.48
N LYS A 42 22.32 -35.52 4.56
CA LYS A 42 21.62 -36.84 4.56
C LYS A 42 20.47 -36.86 3.51
N LYS A 43 20.55 -37.82 2.58
CA LYS A 43 19.50 -38.15 1.59
C LYS A 43 18.37 -38.95 2.25
N SER A 44 17.37 -38.26 2.77
CA SER A 44 16.02 -38.79 3.06
C SER A 44 14.98 -37.70 3.39
N ASP A 45 15.36 -36.42 3.42
CA ASP A 45 14.49 -35.28 3.77
C ASP A 45 14.04 -34.40 2.59
N ASP A 46 14.44 -34.71 1.35
CA ASP A 46 14.26 -33.81 0.19
C ASP A 46 12.78 -33.51 -0.15
N LYS A 47 11.85 -34.46 0.03
CA LYS A 47 10.41 -34.20 -0.17
C LYS A 47 9.81 -33.27 0.91
N LYS A 48 10.28 -33.35 2.16
CA LYS A 48 9.76 -32.54 3.28
C LYS A 48 10.35 -31.12 3.27
N LYS A 49 11.61 -30.96 2.83
CA LYS A 49 12.25 -29.66 2.57
C LYS A 49 11.63 -28.94 1.37
N SER A 50 11.37 -29.66 0.27
CA SER A 50 10.67 -29.13 -0.91
C SER A 50 9.30 -28.53 -0.54
N ASN A 51 8.49 -29.28 0.22
CA ASN A 51 7.15 -28.84 0.58
C ASN A 51 7.16 -27.63 1.55
N LYS A 52 8.11 -27.59 2.49
CA LYS A 52 8.31 -26.42 3.39
C LYS A 52 8.75 -25.16 2.63
N ASN A 53 9.61 -25.30 1.62
CA ASN A 53 10.02 -24.15 0.81
C ASN A 53 8.86 -23.60 -0.02
N LYS A 54 8.08 -24.49 -0.64
CA LYS A 54 6.90 -24.12 -1.43
C LYS A 54 5.86 -23.39 -0.57
N GLN A 55 5.58 -23.90 0.63
CA GLN A 55 4.65 -23.28 1.57
C GLN A 55 5.16 -21.91 2.06
N LYS A 56 6.46 -21.76 2.30
CA LYS A 56 7.06 -20.47 2.70
C LYS A 56 7.02 -19.43 1.58
N GLU A 57 7.10 -19.89 0.33
CA GLU A 57 6.99 -19.05 -0.87
C GLU A 57 5.53 -18.62 -1.10
N GLU A 58 4.56 -19.52 -0.93
CA GLU A 58 3.13 -19.21 -0.99
C GLU A 58 2.71 -18.17 0.06
N ILE A 59 3.16 -18.29 1.31
CA ILE A 59 2.83 -17.29 2.35
C ILE A 59 3.48 -15.93 2.04
N LYS A 60 4.66 -15.90 1.42
CA LYS A 60 5.27 -14.65 0.94
C LYS A 60 4.48 -14.02 -0.20
N ILE A 61 4.02 -14.82 -1.17
CA ILE A 61 3.17 -14.36 -2.26
C ILE A 61 1.87 -13.78 -1.71
N ALA A 62 1.25 -14.47 -0.74
CA ALA A 62 0.05 -13.98 -0.06
C ALA A 62 0.30 -12.61 0.61
N GLY A 63 1.45 -12.41 1.27
CA GLY A 63 1.81 -11.13 1.87
C GLY A 63 1.94 -9.97 0.86
N TYR A 64 2.54 -10.22 -0.31
CA TYR A 64 2.62 -9.20 -1.37
C TYR A 64 1.27 -8.93 -2.03
N LEU A 65 0.46 -9.96 -2.24
CA LEU A 65 -0.88 -9.81 -2.80
C LEU A 65 -1.78 -9.02 -1.85
N ASN A 66 -1.66 -9.28 -0.54
CA ASN A 66 -2.35 -8.52 0.50
C ASN A 66 -2.01 -7.04 0.44
N LEU A 67 -0.72 -6.70 0.34
CA LEU A 67 -0.27 -5.32 0.24
C LEU A 67 -0.83 -4.59 -0.99
N ALA A 68 -0.87 -5.27 -2.14
CA ALA A 68 -1.42 -4.69 -3.37
C ALA A 68 -2.94 -4.49 -3.27
N ALA A 69 -3.64 -5.44 -2.66
CA ALA A 69 -5.07 -5.34 -2.39
C ALA A 69 -5.36 -4.17 -1.44
N ASP A 70 -4.62 -4.07 -0.34
CA ASP A 70 -4.76 -3.03 0.67
C ASP A 70 -4.46 -1.63 0.10
N PHE A 71 -3.43 -1.48 -0.74
CA PHE A 71 -3.19 -0.22 -1.46
C PHE A 71 -4.39 0.19 -2.33
N THR A 72 -4.98 -0.77 -3.05
CA THR A 72 -6.11 -0.51 -3.95
C THR A 72 -7.40 -0.20 -3.17
N HIS A 73 -7.58 -0.84 -2.03
CA HIS A 73 -8.69 -0.57 -1.11
C HIS A 73 -8.59 0.86 -0.55
N ASN A 74 -7.43 1.17 0.07
CA ASN A 74 -7.11 2.50 0.58
C ASN A 74 -7.31 3.57 -0.49
N PHE A 75 -6.87 3.33 -1.72
CA PHE A 75 -7.10 4.23 -2.85
C PHE A 75 -8.60 4.51 -3.11
N THR A 76 -9.41 3.45 -3.13
CA THR A 76 -10.85 3.55 -3.37
C THR A 76 -11.57 4.27 -2.23
N ASP A 77 -11.15 4.02 -1.00
CA ASP A 77 -11.63 4.74 0.18
C ASP A 77 -11.27 6.23 0.13
N GLY A 78 -10.03 6.54 -0.29
CA GLY A 78 -9.60 7.89 -0.57
C GLY A 78 -10.50 8.61 -1.59
N LEU A 79 -10.83 7.93 -2.70
CA LEU A 79 -11.75 8.46 -3.70
C LEU A 79 -13.15 8.71 -3.10
N ALA A 80 -13.66 7.80 -2.27
CA ALA A 80 -14.96 7.93 -1.62
C ALA A 80 -14.99 9.10 -0.62
N ILE A 81 -13.92 9.30 0.15
CA ILE A 81 -13.76 10.46 1.04
C ILE A 81 -13.77 11.76 0.22
N GLY A 82 -12.98 11.84 -0.86
CA GLY A 82 -12.97 13.03 -1.71
C GLY A 82 -14.35 13.33 -2.30
N ALA A 83 -15.01 12.32 -2.87
CA ALA A 83 -16.32 12.45 -3.50
C ALA A 83 -17.42 12.85 -2.51
N SER A 84 -17.36 12.32 -1.28
CA SER A 84 -18.34 12.65 -0.25
C SER A 84 -18.19 14.08 0.28
N TYR A 85 -16.97 14.61 0.40
CA TYR A 85 -16.74 16.02 0.76
C TYR A 85 -17.19 16.99 -0.34
N ILE A 86 -17.06 16.59 -1.61
CA ILE A 86 -17.65 17.33 -2.72
C ILE A 86 -19.18 17.33 -2.63
N ALA A 87 -19.79 16.18 -2.34
CA ALA A 87 -21.25 16.06 -2.22
C ALA A 87 -21.82 16.86 -1.03
N GLY A 88 -21.03 17.04 0.02
CA GLY A 88 -21.31 17.97 1.10
C GLY A 88 -20.56 17.65 2.40
N GLN A 89 -20.26 18.69 3.18
CA GLN A 89 -19.44 18.60 4.40
C GLN A 89 -19.93 17.56 5.41
N ASN A 90 -21.25 17.47 5.62
CA ASN A 90 -21.83 16.49 6.55
C ASN A 90 -21.66 15.06 6.05
N ILE A 91 -21.80 14.84 4.74
CA ILE A 91 -21.64 13.52 4.11
C ILE A 91 -20.17 13.12 4.18
N GLY A 92 -19.26 14.02 3.80
CA GLY A 92 -17.81 13.80 3.90
C GLY A 92 -17.35 13.42 5.32
N PHE A 93 -17.83 14.13 6.34
CA PHE A 93 -17.51 13.82 7.72
C PHE A 93 -17.98 12.43 8.15
N ILE A 94 -19.23 12.08 7.83
CA ILE A 94 -19.79 10.75 8.14
C ILE A 94 -19.01 9.67 7.40
N THR A 95 -18.78 9.82 6.10
CA THR A 95 -18.02 8.87 5.26
C THR A 95 -16.60 8.66 5.79
N THR A 96 -15.92 9.73 6.20
CA THR A 96 -14.56 9.63 6.77
C THR A 96 -14.55 8.80 8.05
N ILE A 97 -15.50 9.04 8.97
CA ILE A 97 -15.61 8.24 10.20
C ILE A 97 -15.95 6.79 9.86
N THR A 98 -16.90 6.56 8.95
CA THR A 98 -17.31 5.21 8.54
C THR A 98 -16.14 4.43 7.97
N ILE A 99 -15.31 5.05 7.13
CA ILE A 99 -14.10 4.44 6.56
C ILE A 99 -13.06 4.17 7.63
N LEU A 100 -12.74 5.17 8.44
CA LEU A 100 -11.78 5.02 9.53
C LEU A 100 -12.14 3.86 10.49
N LEU A 101 -13.43 3.68 10.77
CA LEU A 101 -13.91 2.61 11.63
C LEU A 101 -13.73 1.21 11.03
N HIS A 102 -13.85 1.04 9.71
CA HIS A 102 -13.65 -0.27 9.09
C HIS A 102 -12.21 -0.52 8.66
N GLU A 103 -11.38 0.52 8.56
CA GLU A 103 -9.95 0.39 8.30
C GLU A 103 -9.15 -0.11 9.51
N ILE A 104 -9.50 0.31 10.73
CA ILE A 104 -8.79 -0.17 11.93
C ILE A 104 -8.78 -1.72 12.02
N PRO A 105 -9.92 -2.43 11.86
CA PRO A 105 -9.93 -3.89 11.79
C PRO A 105 -9.17 -4.46 10.58
N HIS A 106 -9.28 -3.81 9.42
CA HIS A 106 -8.67 -4.26 8.17
C HIS A 106 -7.14 -4.24 8.27
N GLU A 107 -6.56 -3.11 8.68
CA GLU A 107 -5.11 -2.95 8.86
C GLU A 107 -4.53 -3.93 9.90
N ILE A 108 -5.28 -4.26 10.96
CA ILE A 108 -4.86 -5.24 11.97
C ILE A 108 -4.76 -6.64 11.34
N GLY A 109 -5.70 -7.01 10.47
CA GLY A 109 -5.69 -8.27 9.72
C GLY A 109 -4.50 -8.34 8.76
N ASP A 110 -4.28 -7.27 8.01
CA ASP A 110 -3.20 -7.17 7.03
C ASP A 110 -1.81 -7.21 7.68
N PHE A 111 -1.66 -6.54 8.81
CA PHE A 111 -0.47 -6.62 9.64
C PHE A 111 -0.19 -8.07 10.09
N ALA A 112 -1.23 -8.83 10.47
CA ALA A 112 -1.08 -10.23 10.86
C ALA A 112 -0.61 -11.10 9.69
N ILE A 113 -1.18 -10.90 8.49
CA ILE A 113 -0.76 -11.63 7.27
C ILE A 113 0.69 -11.31 6.92
N LEU A 114 1.10 -10.04 6.97
CA LEU A 114 2.49 -9.62 6.70
C LEU A 114 3.47 -10.23 7.71
N VAL A 115 3.15 -10.23 9.00
CA VAL A 115 3.99 -10.87 10.02
C VAL A 115 4.08 -12.38 9.79
N GLN A 116 2.96 -13.03 9.42
CA GLN A 116 2.92 -14.46 9.11
C GLN A 116 3.72 -14.81 7.84
N SER A 117 3.79 -13.90 6.86
CA SER A 117 4.64 -14.02 5.66
C SER A 117 6.15 -13.94 5.93
N GLY A 118 6.53 -13.65 7.18
CA GLY A 118 7.91 -13.56 7.63
C GLY A 118 8.48 -12.15 7.63
N CYS A 119 7.65 -11.11 7.49
CA CYS A 119 8.09 -9.74 7.74
C CYS A 119 8.28 -9.50 9.25
N SER A 120 9.30 -8.71 9.60
CA SER A 120 9.45 -8.23 10.98
C SER A 120 8.34 -7.23 11.29
N ARG A 121 7.93 -7.13 12.57
CA ARG A 121 6.85 -6.22 13.01
C ARG A 121 7.05 -4.78 12.54
N ARG A 122 8.28 -4.25 12.64
CA ARG A 122 8.60 -2.89 12.14
C ARG A 122 8.45 -2.76 10.63
N LYS A 123 8.80 -3.80 9.88
CA LYS A 123 8.70 -3.81 8.41
C LYS A 123 7.25 -3.92 7.95
N ALA A 124 6.46 -4.77 8.59
CA ALA A 124 5.01 -4.89 8.33
C ALA A 124 4.28 -3.56 8.59
N MET A 125 4.60 -2.88 9.68
CA MET A 125 4.02 -1.56 9.99
C MET A 125 4.40 -0.49 8.95
N MET A 126 5.66 -0.45 8.50
CA MET A 126 6.10 0.48 7.45
C MET A 126 5.45 0.19 6.09
N LEU A 127 5.12 -1.07 5.83
CA LEU A 127 4.39 -1.48 4.63
C LEU A 127 2.93 -1.02 4.64
N GLN A 128 2.22 -1.17 5.77
CA GLN A 128 0.87 -0.62 5.91
C GLN A 128 0.85 0.91 5.83
N LEU A 129 1.86 1.59 6.39
CA LEU A 129 1.98 3.03 6.18
C LEU A 129 2.22 3.42 4.72
N LEU A 130 2.76 2.51 3.90
CA LEU A 130 2.92 2.72 2.46
C LEU A 130 1.57 2.64 1.74
N THR A 131 0.67 1.77 2.17
CA THR A 131 -0.65 1.59 1.54
C THR A 131 -1.57 2.78 1.81
N ALA A 132 -1.39 3.47 2.95
CA ALA A 132 -2.07 4.73 3.26
C ALA A 132 -1.81 5.87 2.24
N PHE A 133 -0.71 5.83 1.47
CA PHE A 133 -0.52 6.76 0.34
C PHE A 133 -1.58 6.56 -0.76
N GLY A 134 -2.12 5.35 -0.89
CA GLY A 134 -3.26 5.04 -1.75
C GLY A 134 -4.43 5.96 -1.43
N ALA A 135 -4.85 6.03 -0.16
CA ALA A 135 -5.96 6.88 0.28
C ALA A 135 -5.72 8.37 -0.01
N ILE A 136 -4.53 8.88 0.32
CA ILE A 136 -4.18 10.27 0.03
C ILE A 136 -4.27 10.55 -1.48
N SER A 137 -3.70 9.67 -2.32
CA SER A 137 -3.74 9.83 -3.77
C SER A 137 -5.16 9.75 -4.34
N GLY A 138 -6.00 8.85 -3.82
CA GLY A 138 -7.41 8.75 -4.18
C GLY A 138 -8.19 10.01 -3.85
N THR A 139 -8.04 10.56 -2.64
CA THR A 139 -8.71 11.80 -2.25
C THR A 139 -8.29 12.98 -3.14
N VAL A 140 -6.99 13.12 -3.41
CA VAL A 140 -6.46 14.18 -4.29
C VAL A 140 -7.03 14.04 -5.70
N ILE A 141 -7.04 12.83 -6.27
CA ILE A 141 -7.58 12.57 -7.61
C ILE A 141 -9.07 12.86 -7.67
N SER A 142 -9.85 12.45 -6.66
CA SER A 142 -11.29 12.72 -6.59
C SER A 142 -11.58 14.22 -6.62
N ILE A 143 -10.86 15.00 -5.82
CA ILE A 143 -11.01 16.46 -5.79
C ILE A 143 -10.57 17.10 -7.12
N TYR A 144 -9.49 16.61 -7.72
CA TYR A 144 -8.99 17.14 -8.98
C TYR A 144 -9.94 16.88 -10.16
N LEU A 145 -10.54 15.69 -10.24
CA LEU A 145 -11.50 15.33 -11.29
C LEU A 145 -12.75 16.22 -11.26
N GLN A 146 -13.20 16.66 -10.08
CA GLN A 146 -14.28 17.65 -9.95
C GLN A 146 -13.89 19.00 -10.58
N GLY A 147 -12.67 19.49 -10.30
CA GLY A 147 -12.17 20.76 -10.84
C GLY A 147 -12.10 20.80 -12.37
N THR A 148 -11.90 19.64 -13.02
CA THR A 148 -11.98 19.53 -14.49
C THR A 148 -13.41 19.42 -15.03
N GLY A 149 -14.37 18.99 -14.21
CA GLY A 149 -15.78 18.87 -14.60
C GLY A 149 -16.53 20.22 -14.63
N GLU A 150 -16.18 21.14 -13.73
CA GLU A 150 -16.77 22.49 -13.69
C GLU A 150 -16.23 23.44 -14.76
N GLY A 151 -15.14 23.08 -15.45
CA GLY A 151 -14.61 23.82 -16.61
C GLY A 151 -15.17 23.36 -17.97
N LEU A 152 -16.03 22.34 -17.99
CA LEU A 152 -16.56 21.70 -19.20
C LEU A 152 -18.09 21.70 -19.29
N VAL A 153 -18.78 22.39 -18.38
CA VAL A 153 -20.26 22.57 -18.40
C VAL A 153 -20.61 24.05 -18.46
#